data_AF-A0A8C4WU08-F1
#
_entry.id   AF-A0A8C4WU08-F1
#
_cell.length_a   1.000
_cell.length_b   1.000
_cell.length_c   1.000
_cell.angle_alpha   90.00
_cell.angle_beta   90.00
_cell.angle_gamma   90.00
#
_symmetry.space_group_name_H-M   'P 1'
#
loop_
_entity.id
_entity.type
_entity.pdbx_description
1 polymer ?
#
loop_
_entity_poly.entity_id
_entity_poly.type
_entity_poly.pdbx_seq_one_letter_code
_entity_poly.pdbx_strand_id
1 'polypeptide(L)'
;MGELKIWRPVMEGLCEVAATVPVGFGEDSFSGCLLHLGLEELQHCSLLRAVMRKTQLELVKSTWVAKRGNSDPNALPEWTPVLWNLDSVTPNTTGAAHGKCVGVPAHLHTRVIITAIGEVQGEKQYEILAVHTSFHPVTWRVRCGGAGAMACIENGSVQSFAISSAVEFVSVPAILEPPKTRHGLA
;
A
#
# COMPACT_ATOMS: atom_id res chain seq x y z
N MET A 1 -12.77 7.82 -9.87
CA MET A 1 -13.00 6.37 -9.70
C MET A 1 -11.75 5.68 -10.18
N GLY A 2 -11.17 4.77 -9.40
CA GLY A 2 -9.84 4.24 -9.70
C GLY A 2 -9.61 2.85 -9.12
N GLU A 3 -8.53 2.25 -9.58
CA GLU A 3 -8.10 0.89 -9.27
C GLU A 3 -6.97 0.89 -8.24
N LEU A 4 -6.90 -0.15 -7.41
CA LEU A 4 -5.73 -0.43 -6.58
C LEU A 4 -4.62 -0.97 -7.46
N LYS A 5 -3.38 -0.51 -7.24
CA LYS A 5 -2.21 -0.92 -8.02
C LYS A 5 -1.13 -1.50 -7.14
N ILE A 6 -0.28 -2.29 -7.77
CA ILE A 6 0.95 -2.81 -7.19
C ILE A 6 2.09 -2.66 -8.21
N TRP A 7 3.35 -2.59 -7.76
CA TRP A 7 4.47 -2.54 -8.71
C TRP A 7 4.56 -3.84 -9.49
N ARG A 8 4.83 -3.73 -10.79
CA ARG A 8 5.13 -4.87 -11.64
C ARG A 8 6.54 -5.37 -11.31
N PRO A 9 6.70 -6.66 -10.97
CA PRO A 9 8.04 -7.23 -10.82
C PRO A 9 8.81 -7.13 -12.14
N VAL A 10 9.98 -6.49 -12.12
CA VAL A 10 10.88 -6.34 -13.27
C VAL A 10 12.32 -6.64 -12.84
N MET A 11 13.17 -7.02 -13.80
CA MET A 11 14.52 -7.52 -13.52
C MET A 11 15.42 -6.51 -12.79
N GLU A 12 15.41 -5.24 -13.19
CA GLU A 12 16.20 -4.19 -12.53
C GLU A 12 15.62 -3.81 -11.16
N GLY A 13 14.31 -3.99 -11.00
CA GLY A 13 13.60 -3.73 -9.74
C GLY A 13 13.66 -2.29 -9.24
N LEU A 14 14.14 -1.31 -10.02
CA LEU A 14 14.32 0.07 -9.56
C LEU A 14 13.00 0.85 -9.54
N CYS A 15 12.76 1.63 -8.49
CA CYS A 15 11.52 2.38 -8.33
C CYS A 15 11.30 3.49 -9.37
N GLU A 16 12.36 4.03 -9.96
CA GLU A 16 12.29 5.11 -10.96
C GLU A 16 11.64 4.66 -12.27
N VAL A 17 11.85 3.39 -12.64
CA VAL A 17 11.34 2.79 -13.88
C VAL A 17 10.25 1.74 -13.60
N ALA A 18 9.85 1.58 -12.33
CA ALA A 18 8.89 0.57 -11.93
C ALA A 18 7.51 0.89 -12.50
N ALA A 19 7.06 0.06 -13.45
CA ALA A 19 5.68 0.09 -13.90
C ALA A 19 4.75 -0.44 -12.81
N THR A 20 3.45 -0.11 -12.90
CA THR A 20 2.42 -0.63 -12.01
C THR A 20 1.39 -1.45 -12.77
N VAL A 21 0.76 -2.39 -12.09
CA VAL A 21 -0.36 -3.19 -12.60
C VAL A 21 -1.57 -3.07 -11.68
N PRO A 22 -2.80 -3.17 -12.20
CA PRO A 22 -3.99 -3.29 -11.39
C PRO A 22 -3.95 -4.57 -10.54
N VAL A 23 -4.54 -4.52 -9.36
CA VAL A 23 -4.70 -5.67 -8.47
C VAL A 23 -5.90 -6.50 -8.90
N GLY A 24 -5.72 -7.82 -9.03
CA GLY A 24 -6.80 -8.77 -9.29
C GLY A 24 -7.72 -8.91 -8.08
N PHE A 25 -9.03 -9.01 -8.31
CA PHE A 25 -9.99 -9.23 -7.22
C PHE A 25 -9.81 -10.63 -6.62
N GLY A 26 -9.68 -10.71 -5.30
CA GLY A 26 -9.54 -11.97 -4.57
C GLY A 26 -8.12 -12.57 -4.62
N GLU A 27 -7.15 -11.86 -5.21
CA GLU A 27 -5.77 -12.31 -5.33
C GLU A 27 -4.86 -11.50 -4.40
N ASP A 28 -4.40 -12.14 -3.31
CA ASP A 28 -3.37 -11.58 -2.45
C ASP A 28 -2.11 -11.31 -3.27
N SER A 29 -1.57 -10.10 -3.11
CA SER A 29 -0.49 -9.60 -3.96
C SER A 29 0.59 -8.94 -3.12
N PHE A 30 1.85 -9.20 -3.45
CA PHE A 30 3.00 -8.55 -2.83
C PHE A 30 4.03 -8.18 -3.89
N SER A 31 4.54 -6.95 -3.84
CA SER A 31 5.65 -6.54 -4.69
C SER A 31 6.42 -5.38 -4.08
N GLY A 32 7.52 -5.00 -4.74
CA GLY A 32 8.34 -3.90 -4.30
C GLY A 32 9.31 -3.45 -5.37
N CYS A 33 10.08 -2.44 -5.03
CA CYS A 33 11.17 -1.92 -5.84
C CYS A 33 12.31 -1.43 -4.94
N LEU A 34 13.47 -1.22 -5.54
CA LEU A 34 14.70 -0.79 -4.91
C LEU A 34 14.98 0.68 -5.24
N LEU A 35 15.46 1.40 -4.24
CA LEU A 35 15.97 2.75 -4.34
C LEU A 35 17.46 2.72 -4.09
N HIS A 36 18.22 3.44 -4.90
CA HIS A 36 19.64 3.63 -4.69
C HIS A 36 19.84 4.97 -3.99
N LEU A 37 20.21 4.92 -2.72
CA LEU A 37 20.36 6.09 -1.87
C LEU A 37 21.75 6.13 -1.27
N GLY A 38 22.35 7.31 -1.24
CA GLY A 38 23.60 7.59 -0.58
C GLY A 38 23.40 8.27 0.77
N LEU A 39 24.51 8.81 1.27
CA LEU A 39 24.55 9.49 2.57
C LEU A 39 23.76 10.80 2.56
N GLU A 40 23.79 11.53 1.44
CA GLU A 40 23.13 12.82 1.25
C GLU A 40 21.60 12.72 1.37
N GLU A 41 20.99 11.70 0.74
CA GLU A 41 19.54 11.50 0.83
C GLU A 41 19.11 11.12 2.25
N LEU A 42 19.95 10.33 2.94
CA LEU A 42 19.69 9.88 4.32
C LEU A 42 19.92 10.97 5.37
N GLN A 43 20.67 12.03 5.06
CA GLN A 43 20.73 13.24 5.87
C GLN A 43 19.42 14.05 5.81
N HIS A 44 18.74 14.03 4.66
CA HIS A 44 17.48 14.75 4.44
C HIS A 44 16.24 13.90 4.75
N CYS A 45 16.20 13.34 5.95
CA CYS A 45 15.15 12.42 6.40
C CYS A 45 13.71 12.87 6.16
N SER A 46 13.41 14.14 6.45
CA SER A 46 12.04 14.67 6.30
C SER A 46 11.61 14.66 4.84
N LEU A 47 12.52 15.03 3.93
CA LEU A 47 12.28 14.97 2.49
C LEU A 47 12.12 13.51 2.03
N LEU A 48 13.03 12.63 2.46
CA LEU A 48 12.98 11.21 2.11
C LEU A 48 11.64 10.58 2.51
N ARG A 49 11.17 10.82 3.74
CA ARG A 49 9.86 10.33 4.21
C ARG A 49 8.70 10.87 3.35
N ALA A 50 8.75 12.14 2.95
CA ALA A 50 7.72 12.75 2.12
C ALA A 50 7.71 12.14 0.71
N VAL A 51 8.88 11.94 0.10
CA VAL A 51 9.01 11.29 -1.21
C VAL A 51 8.51 9.84 -1.14
N MET A 52 8.93 9.06 -0.15
CA MET A 52 8.48 7.67 0.01
C MET A 52 6.97 7.55 0.16
N ARG A 53 6.38 8.42 1.00
CA ARG A 53 4.93 8.49 1.15
C ARG A 53 4.26 8.79 -0.18
N LYS A 54 4.73 9.82 -0.90
CA LYS A 54 4.15 10.19 -2.20
C LYS A 54 4.24 9.03 -3.20
N THR A 55 5.39 8.39 -3.31
CA THR A 55 5.60 7.25 -4.22
C THR A 55 4.64 6.10 -3.93
N GLN A 56 4.43 5.76 -2.66
CA GLN A 56 3.49 4.69 -2.29
C GLN A 56 2.02 5.12 -2.44
N LEU A 57 1.68 6.40 -2.21
CA LEU A 57 0.32 6.92 -2.43
C LEU A 57 -0.12 6.80 -3.90
N GLU A 58 0.82 6.85 -4.85
CA GLU A 58 0.51 6.65 -6.27
C GLU A 58 -0.04 5.24 -6.59
N LEU A 59 0.17 4.25 -5.71
CA LEU A 59 -0.43 2.92 -5.81
C LEU A 59 -1.92 2.89 -5.44
N VAL A 60 -2.38 3.90 -4.70
CA VAL A 60 -3.74 3.99 -4.15
C VAL A 60 -4.30 5.40 -4.43
N LYS A 61 -4.39 5.75 -5.71
CA LYS A 61 -4.89 7.08 -6.13
C LYS A 61 -6.37 7.31 -5.85
N SER A 62 -7.15 6.24 -5.82
CA SER A 62 -8.60 6.36 -5.64
C SER A 62 -8.93 6.46 -4.16
N THR A 63 -9.80 7.41 -3.81
CA THR A 63 -10.39 7.52 -2.47
C THR A 63 -11.62 6.64 -2.31
N TRP A 64 -12.12 6.06 -3.41
CA TRP A 64 -13.28 5.18 -3.45
C TRP A 64 -13.02 3.99 -4.37
N VAL A 65 -13.48 2.81 -4.00
CA VAL A 65 -13.47 1.62 -4.85
C VAL A 65 -14.88 1.12 -5.07
N ALA A 66 -15.14 0.56 -6.25
CA ALA A 66 -16.41 -0.08 -6.54
C ALA A 66 -16.54 -1.33 -5.64
N LYS A 67 -17.72 -1.52 -5.06
CA LYS A 67 -17.97 -2.68 -4.20
C LYS A 67 -18.09 -3.98 -5.00
N ARG A 68 -18.50 -3.89 -6.27
CA ARG A 68 -18.76 -5.01 -7.18
C ARG A 68 -18.27 -4.69 -8.59
N GLY A 69 -18.22 -5.71 -9.46
CA GLY A 69 -18.03 -5.48 -10.89
C GLY A 69 -19.21 -4.71 -11.49
N ASN A 70 -18.92 -3.84 -12.46
CA ASN A 70 -19.91 -3.05 -13.20
C ASN A 70 -20.79 -2.13 -12.34
N SER A 71 -20.23 -1.53 -11.28
CA SER A 71 -20.94 -0.54 -10.47
C SER A 71 -21.31 0.72 -11.26
N ASP A 72 -22.49 1.26 -11.00
CA ASP A 72 -22.95 2.54 -11.55
C ASP A 72 -22.13 3.69 -10.96
N PRO A 73 -21.43 4.49 -11.79
CA PRO A 73 -20.64 5.63 -11.33
C PRO A 73 -21.46 6.70 -10.59
N ASN A 74 -22.78 6.72 -10.75
CA ASN A 74 -23.67 7.69 -10.11
C ASN A 74 -24.33 7.16 -8.83
N ALA A 75 -24.22 5.86 -8.55
CA ALA A 75 -24.85 5.22 -7.40
C ALA A 75 -23.89 5.14 -6.22
N LEU A 76 -23.83 6.19 -5.38
CA LEU A 76 -23.00 6.24 -4.17
C LEU A 76 -23.02 4.95 -3.30
N PRO A 77 -24.15 4.24 -3.11
CA PRO A 77 -24.18 3.01 -2.33
C PRO A 77 -23.29 1.87 -2.87
N GLU A 78 -22.92 1.92 -4.15
CA GLU A 78 -22.07 0.93 -4.81
C GLU A 78 -20.56 1.20 -4.67
N TRP A 79 -20.20 2.25 -3.93
CA TRP A 79 -18.83 2.64 -3.68
C TRP A 79 -18.51 2.51 -2.18
N THR A 80 -17.29 2.10 -1.86
CA THR A 80 -16.76 2.09 -0.50
C THR A 80 -15.51 2.95 -0.41
N PRO A 81 -15.34 3.77 0.65
CA PRO A 81 -14.19 4.64 0.77
C PRO A 81 -12.93 3.83 1.11
N VAL A 82 -11.78 4.34 0.65
CA VAL A 82 -10.46 3.87 1.08
C VAL A 82 -10.09 4.59 2.38
N LEU A 83 -10.00 3.83 3.46
CA LEU A 83 -9.71 4.33 4.79
C LEU A 83 -8.21 4.25 5.07
N TRP A 84 -7.61 5.39 5.44
CA TRP A 84 -6.19 5.49 5.75
C TRP A 84 -5.95 5.45 7.25
N ASN A 85 -5.07 4.56 7.70
CA ASN A 85 -4.50 4.63 9.04
C ASN A 85 -3.14 5.33 8.96
N LEU A 86 -3.12 6.62 9.30
CA LEU A 86 -1.93 7.48 9.27
C LEU A 86 -1.18 7.50 10.63
N ASP A 87 -1.72 6.85 11.66
CA ASP A 87 -1.26 6.97 13.05
C ASP A 87 0.11 6.32 13.30
N SER A 88 0.63 5.55 12.34
CA SER A 88 1.94 4.89 12.43
C SER A 88 3.13 5.82 12.19
N VAL A 89 2.94 7.07 11.79
CA VAL A 89 4.03 8.02 11.52
C VAL A 89 4.10 9.08 12.62
N THR A 90 4.43 8.67 13.85
CA THR A 90 4.94 9.63 14.83
C THR A 90 6.41 9.92 14.51
N PRO A 91 6.77 11.15 14.13
CA PRO A 91 8.17 11.50 13.94
C PRO A 91 8.78 11.61 15.32
N ASN A 92 9.39 10.55 15.82
CA ASN A 92 10.35 10.71 16.92
C ASN A 92 11.53 11.50 16.32
N THR A 93 11.47 12.82 16.46
CA THR A 93 12.33 13.84 15.83
C THR A 93 13.77 13.81 16.32
N THR A 94 14.16 12.80 17.10
CA THR A 94 15.46 12.70 17.78
C THR A 94 16.45 11.76 17.10
N GLY A 95 16.13 11.19 15.94
CA GLY A 95 16.87 10.04 15.38
C GLY A 95 17.68 10.26 14.10
N ALA A 96 17.86 11.49 13.60
CA ALA A 96 18.72 11.76 12.44
C ALA A 96 20.20 11.74 12.88
N ALA A 97 20.74 10.53 13.06
CA ALA A 97 22.18 10.34 13.12
C ALA A 97 22.72 10.30 11.68
N HIS A 98 23.98 10.69 11.48
CA HIS A 98 24.61 10.72 10.16
C HIS A 98 24.40 9.39 9.40
N GLY A 99 23.81 9.44 8.21
CA GLY A 99 23.51 8.26 7.41
C GLY A 99 22.41 7.35 7.96
N LYS A 100 21.54 7.82 8.86
CA LYS A 100 20.42 7.05 9.43
C LYS A 100 19.11 7.82 9.34
N CYS A 101 18.08 7.15 8.85
CA CYS A 101 16.73 7.68 8.83
C CYS A 101 15.70 6.75 9.48
N VAL A 102 15.11 7.20 10.59
CA VAL A 102 14.05 6.49 11.31
C VAL A 102 12.69 6.86 10.73
N GLY A 103 11.71 5.95 10.74
CA GLY A 103 10.33 6.29 10.40
C GLY A 103 10.11 6.50 8.89
N VAL A 104 10.92 5.85 8.05
CA VAL A 104 10.73 5.87 6.60
C VAL A 104 9.56 4.94 6.24
N PRO A 105 8.47 5.42 5.60
CA PRO A 105 7.38 4.55 5.18
C PRO A 105 7.85 3.68 4.01
N ALA A 106 8.33 2.48 4.31
CA ALA A 106 8.91 1.58 3.32
C ALA A 106 7.98 0.42 2.93
N HIS A 107 6.88 0.22 3.66
CA HIS A 107 5.89 -0.78 3.30
C HIS A 107 4.47 -0.20 3.34
N LEU A 108 3.72 -0.40 2.26
CA LEU A 108 2.31 -0.06 2.14
C LEU A 108 1.48 -1.32 2.25
N HIS A 109 0.54 -1.39 3.18
CA HIS A 109 -0.35 -2.55 3.33
C HIS A 109 -1.79 -2.13 3.14
N THR A 110 -2.45 -2.73 2.14
CA THR A 110 -3.87 -2.53 1.85
C THR A 110 -4.65 -3.81 2.12
N ARG A 111 -5.64 -3.74 2.99
CA ARG A 111 -6.58 -4.82 3.29
C ARG A 111 -7.92 -4.53 2.64
N VAL A 112 -8.40 -5.48 1.86
CA VAL A 112 -9.70 -5.44 1.18
C VAL A 112 -10.61 -6.45 1.88
N ILE A 113 -11.58 -5.94 2.63
CA ILE A 113 -12.52 -6.78 3.37
C ILE A 113 -13.68 -7.13 2.45
N ILE A 114 -13.92 -8.43 2.24
CA ILE A 114 -14.95 -8.93 1.33
C ILE A 114 -15.94 -9.84 2.04
N THR A 115 -17.19 -9.87 1.58
CA THR A 115 -18.22 -10.80 2.03
C THR A 115 -18.86 -11.49 0.85
N ALA A 116 -19.26 -12.75 1.03
CA ALA A 116 -20.13 -13.41 0.07
C ALA A 116 -21.55 -12.82 0.16
N ILE A 117 -22.16 -12.54 -1.00
CA ILE A 117 -23.52 -11.99 -1.12
C ILE A 117 -24.49 -12.95 -1.84
N GLY A 118 -23.99 -14.07 -2.34
CA GLY A 118 -24.78 -15.07 -3.04
C GLY A 118 -23.91 -16.04 -3.81
N GLU A 119 -24.56 -16.84 -4.64
CA GLU A 119 -23.92 -17.84 -5.49
C GLU A 119 -24.64 -17.85 -6.85
N VAL A 120 -23.86 -17.87 -7.93
CA VAL A 120 -24.38 -17.95 -9.31
C VAL A 120 -23.66 -19.11 -9.99
N GLN A 121 -24.42 -20.12 -10.41
CA GLN A 121 -23.88 -21.33 -11.07
C GLN A 121 -22.79 -22.06 -10.26
N GLY A 122 -22.89 -22.07 -8.93
CA GLY A 122 -21.89 -22.69 -8.06
C GLY A 122 -20.74 -21.76 -7.65
N GLU A 123 -20.64 -20.57 -8.24
CA GLU A 123 -19.59 -19.60 -7.93
C GLU A 123 -20.08 -18.51 -7.00
N LYS A 124 -19.38 -18.33 -5.87
CA LYS A 124 -19.70 -17.31 -4.87
C LYS A 124 -19.51 -15.91 -5.46
N GLN A 125 -20.51 -15.08 -5.26
CA GLN A 125 -20.46 -13.67 -5.57
C GLN A 125 -20.02 -12.91 -4.33
N TYR A 126 -19.08 -11.99 -4.49
CA TYR A 126 -18.50 -11.22 -3.40
C TYR A 126 -18.74 -9.72 -3.56
N GLU A 127 -18.77 -9.03 -2.43
CA GLU A 127 -18.81 -7.57 -2.35
C GLU A 127 -17.70 -7.06 -1.44
N ILE A 128 -17.06 -5.94 -1.80
CA ILE A 128 -16.11 -5.23 -0.94
C ILE A 128 -16.89 -4.41 0.10
N LEU A 129 -16.65 -4.70 1.37
CA LEU A 129 -17.22 -3.96 2.49
C LEU A 129 -16.39 -2.72 2.83
N ALA A 130 -15.07 -2.90 2.93
CA ALA A 130 -14.15 -1.85 3.33
C ALA A 130 -12.77 -2.06 2.72
N VAL A 131 -12.05 -0.95 2.51
CA VAL A 131 -10.63 -0.96 2.16
C VAL A 131 -9.87 -0.16 3.20
N HIS A 132 -8.87 -0.79 3.80
CA HIS A 132 -7.99 -0.17 4.79
C HIS A 132 -6.55 -0.14 4.30
N THR A 133 -5.94 1.03 4.28
CA THR A 133 -4.56 1.22 3.85
C THR A 133 -3.71 1.79 4.98
N SER A 134 -2.50 1.26 5.16
CA SER A 134 -1.59 1.67 6.23
C SER A 134 -0.14 1.68 5.77
N PHE A 135 0.65 2.59 6.34
CA PHE A 135 2.10 2.61 6.17
C PHE A 135 2.80 1.90 7.33
N HIS A 136 3.84 1.15 6.98
CA HIS A 136 4.69 0.43 7.92
C HIS A 136 6.09 1.07 7.85
N PRO A 137 6.45 1.85 8.88
CA PRO A 137 7.72 2.56 8.89
C PRO A 137 8.89 1.64 9.23
N VAL A 138 10.05 1.92 8.64
CA VAL A 138 11.32 1.25 8.94
C VAL A 138 12.41 2.27 9.27
N THR A 139 13.54 1.77 9.77
CA THR A 139 14.76 2.56 9.91
C THR A 139 15.76 2.16 8.84
N TRP A 140 16.13 3.12 7.99
CA TRP A 140 17.21 2.97 7.02
C TRP A 140 18.52 3.50 7.58
N ARG A 141 19.63 2.86 7.22
CA ARG A 141 20.98 3.29 7.58
C ARG A 141 21.97 2.91 6.49
N VAL A 142 22.86 3.81 6.13
CA VAL A 142 24.05 3.47 5.34
C VAL A 142 24.95 2.58 6.21
N ARG A 143 25.39 1.46 5.65
CA ARG A 143 26.38 0.60 6.31
C ARG A 143 27.79 1.04 5.91
N CYS A 144 28.50 1.64 6.86
CA CYS A 144 29.83 2.23 6.66
C CYS A 144 30.97 1.43 7.35
N GLY A 145 30.81 0.13 7.55
CA GLY A 145 31.78 -0.70 8.29
C GLY A 145 32.76 -1.45 7.39
N GLY A 146 33.91 -1.86 7.96
CA GLY A 146 34.89 -2.71 7.28
C GLY A 146 35.63 -2.01 6.15
N ALA A 147 35.88 -2.71 5.03
CA ALA A 147 36.56 -2.16 3.84
C ALA A 147 35.81 -0.96 3.19
N GLY A 148 34.55 -0.70 3.57
CA GLY A 148 33.73 0.41 3.09
C GLY A 148 33.72 1.66 3.98
N ALA A 149 34.54 1.72 5.03
CA ALA A 149 34.58 2.89 5.93
C ALA A 149 34.99 4.17 5.20
N MET A 150 35.92 4.09 4.24
CA MET A 150 36.31 5.21 3.37
C MET A 150 35.20 5.63 2.40
N ALA A 151 34.35 4.69 1.96
CA ALA A 151 33.28 4.97 1.01
C ALA A 151 32.18 5.91 1.56
N CYS A 152 32.01 5.94 2.89
CA CYS A 152 31.11 6.88 3.55
C CYS A 152 31.74 8.23 3.90
N ILE A 153 33.07 8.35 3.77
CA ILE A 153 33.79 9.61 3.96
C ILE A 153 33.77 10.42 2.65
N GLU A 154 33.83 9.74 1.51
CA GLU A 154 33.88 10.36 0.17
C GLU A 154 32.49 10.57 -0.48
N ASN A 155 31.39 10.65 0.31
CA ASN A 155 30.01 10.79 -0.18
C ASN A 155 29.54 9.76 -1.24
N GLY A 156 30.35 8.73 -1.55
CA GLY A 156 30.15 7.85 -2.70
C GLY A 156 29.43 6.54 -2.42
N SER A 157 29.13 6.22 -1.15
CA SER A 157 28.49 4.94 -0.81
C SER A 157 26.99 4.96 -1.11
N VAL A 158 26.62 4.55 -2.33
CA VAL A 158 25.23 4.28 -2.72
C VAL A 158 24.85 2.86 -2.30
N GLN A 159 23.70 2.70 -1.62
CA GLN A 159 23.18 1.41 -1.17
C GLN A 159 21.72 1.24 -1.60
N SER A 160 21.31 -0.02 -1.79
CA SER A 160 19.94 -0.35 -2.17
C SER A 160 19.03 -0.46 -0.94
N PHE A 161 17.91 0.27 -0.99
CA PHE A 161 16.85 0.25 0.02
C PHE A 161 15.55 -0.20 -0.63
N ALA A 162 14.91 -1.21 -0.04
CA ALA A 162 13.66 -1.74 -0.58
C ALA A 162 12.45 -0.96 -0.05
N ILE A 163 11.52 -0.67 -0.96
CA ILE A 163 10.14 -0.37 -0.62
C ILE A 163 9.22 -1.47 -1.15
N SER A 164 8.12 -1.73 -0.45
CA SER A 164 7.20 -2.80 -0.79
C SER A 164 5.75 -2.42 -0.55
N SER A 165 4.85 -3.17 -1.18
CA SER A 165 3.41 -3.02 -1.09
C SER A 165 2.77 -4.41 -1.02
N ALA A 166 1.74 -4.55 -0.20
CA ALA A 166 0.92 -5.73 -0.11
C ALA A 166 -0.56 -5.36 -0.25
N VAL A 167 -1.29 -6.20 -0.98
CA VAL A 167 -2.75 -6.23 -0.97
C VAL A 167 -3.22 -7.57 -0.48
N GLU A 168 -4.11 -7.57 0.50
CA GLU A 168 -4.63 -8.77 1.16
C GLU A 168 -6.16 -8.73 1.11
N PHE A 169 -6.78 -9.79 0.61
CA PHE A 169 -8.22 -9.99 0.59
C PHE A 169 -8.66 -10.80 1.81
N VAL A 170 -9.45 -10.17 2.68
CA VAL A 170 -9.93 -10.81 3.91
C VAL A 170 -11.42 -11.10 3.77
N SER A 171 -11.78 -12.37 3.66
CA SER A 171 -13.18 -12.78 3.65
C SER A 171 -13.75 -12.82 5.07
N VAL A 172 -14.87 -12.13 5.27
CA VAL A 172 -15.68 -12.20 6.49
C VAL A 172 -16.98 -12.97 6.24
N PRO A 173 -17.64 -13.50 7.28
CA PRO A 173 -18.92 -14.19 7.14
C PRO A 173 -19.98 -13.33 6.45
N ALA A 174 -20.86 -13.99 5.68
CA ALA A 174 -21.96 -13.34 4.99
C ALA A 174 -22.81 -12.50 5.95
N ILE A 175 -23.00 -11.23 5.62
CA ILE A 175 -23.96 -10.38 6.31
C ILE A 175 -25.35 -10.84 5.86
N LEU A 176 -26.01 -11.64 6.68
CA LEU A 176 -27.40 -12.01 6.46
C LEU A 176 -28.26 -10.77 6.70
N GLU A 177 -28.70 -10.10 5.63
CA GLU A 177 -29.81 -9.16 5.77
C GLU A 177 -31.03 -9.93 6.32
N PRO A 178 -31.76 -9.39 7.30
CA PRO A 178 -32.99 -9.99 7.76
C PRO A 178 -33.91 -10.24 6.56
N PRO A 179 -34.54 -11.43 6.44
CA PRO A 179 -35.44 -11.69 5.33
C PRO A 179 -36.50 -10.59 5.31
N LYS A 180 -36.60 -9.88 4.18
CA LYS A 180 -37.68 -8.91 3.96
C LYS A 180 -39.00 -9.67 4.07
N THR A 181 -39.68 -9.54 5.21
CA THR A 181 -41.03 -10.05 5.34
C THR A 181 -41.88 -9.32 4.33
N ARG A 182 -42.42 -10.09 3.37
CA ARG A 182 -43.42 -9.62 2.43
C ARG A 182 -44.61 -9.19 3.29
N HIS A 183 -44.75 -7.89 3.52
CA HIS A 183 -45.95 -7.37 4.15
C HIS A 183 -47.08 -7.68 3.16
N GLY A 184 -47.95 -8.61 3.57
CA GLY A 184 -49.11 -9.00 2.79
C GLY A 184 -50.00 -7.77 2.56
N LEU A 185 -50.60 -7.72 1.38
CA LEU A 185 -51.71 -6.82 1.10
C LEU A 185 -52.78 -6.97 2.20
N ALA A 186 -53.25 -5.83 2.69
CA ALA A 186 -54.62 -5.67 3.20
C ALA A 186 -55.27 -4.56 2.37
#